data_AF-A0A7Z0DHZ4-F1
#
_entry.id   AF-A0A7Z0DHZ4-F1
#
_cell.length_a   1.000
_cell.length_b   1.000
_cell.length_c   1.000
_cell.angle_alpha   90.00
_cell.angle_beta   90.00
_cell.angle_gamma   90.00
#
_symmetry.space_group_name_H-M   'P 1'
#
loop_
_entity.id
_entity.type
_entity.pdbx_description
1 polymer ?
#
loop_
_entity_poly.entity_id
_entity_poly.type
_entity_poly.pdbx_seq_one_letter_code
_entity_poly.pdbx_strand_id
1 'polypeptide(L)' 'MTDQNRCSPVEAALDDLLLDTDPYLSCDDCFDQLDTYVEQLLANPGHVDIPMQVHLKACGACAEEAEALMDLLSS' A
#
# COMPACT_ATOMS: atom_id res chain seq x y z
N MET A 1 27.86 -8.03 23.80
CA MET A 1 27.38 -7.08 22.78
C MET A 1 26.38 -7.81 21.90
N THR A 2 25.13 -7.88 22.34
CA THR A 2 24.00 -8.33 21.52
C THR A 2 22.76 -7.70 22.15
N ASP A 3 22.39 -6.54 21.63
CA ASP A 3 21.13 -5.91 21.98
C ASP A 3 20.03 -6.63 21.19
N GLN A 4 19.31 -7.49 21.91
CA GLN A 4 18.18 -8.23 21.40
C GLN A 4 16.93 -7.35 21.52
N ASN A 5 16.93 -6.19 20.87
CA ASN A 5 15.77 -5.31 20.85
C ASN A 5 14.70 -5.93 19.94
N ARG A 6 13.75 -6.64 20.56
CA ARG A 6 12.48 -6.98 19.92
C ARG A 6 11.75 -5.65 19.68
N CYS A 7 11.41 -5.32 18.43
CA CYS A 7 10.43 -4.27 18.19
C CYS A 7 9.14 -4.64 18.92
N SER A 8 8.76 -3.82 19.90
CA SER A 8 7.45 -3.88 20.52
C SER A 8 6.39 -3.65 19.46
N PRO A 9 5.20 -4.27 19.56
CA PRO A 9 4.08 -4.00 18.64
C PRO A 9 3.74 -2.50 18.51
N VAL A 10 3.98 -1.73 19.56
CA VAL A 10 3.76 -0.27 19.57
C VAL A 10 4.79 0.46 18.69
N GLU A 11 6.05 0.01 18.68
CA GLU A 11 7.09 0.63 17.85
C GLU A 11 6.80 0.41 16.36
N ALA A 12 6.38 -0.80 15.99
CA ALA A 12 5.98 -1.09 14.60
C ALA A 12 4.78 -0.24 14.14
N ALA A 13 3.77 -0.07 15.00
CA ALA A 13 2.62 0.79 14.69
C ALA A 13 2.99 2.28 14.57
N LEU A 14 3.99 2.74 15.34
CA LEU A 14 4.50 4.12 15.23
C LEU A 14 5.24 4.33 13.92
N ASP A 15 6.02 3.34 13.46
CA ASP A 15 6.73 3.41 12.18
C ASP A 15 5.75 3.51 11.00
N ASP A 16 4.61 2.79 11.03
CA ASP A 16 3.57 2.90 9.99
C ASP A 16 2.91 4.29 9.97
N LEU A 17 2.66 4.90 11.13
CA LEU A 17 2.12 6.26 11.22
C LEU A 17 3.08 7.34 10.72
N LEU A 18 4.39 7.07 10.76
CA LEU A 18 5.46 7.98 10.36
C LEU A 18 6.06 7.62 9.01
N LEU A 19 5.40 6.74 8.26
CA LEU A 19 5.87 6.29 6.96
C LEU A 19 6.09 7.48 6.02
N ASP A 20 7.24 7.49 5.35
CA ASP A 20 7.52 8.46 4.29
C ASP A 20 6.62 8.18 3.09
N THR A 21 5.86 9.19 2.68
CA THR A 21 4.89 9.11 1.60
C THR A 21 5.41 9.70 0.29
N ASP A 22 6.71 9.93 0.14
CA ASP A 22 7.31 10.31 -1.14
C ASP A 22 7.57 9.08 -2.03
N PRO A 23 7.21 9.11 -3.33
CA PRO A 23 6.51 10.18 -4.04
C PRO A 23 5.02 10.29 -3.65
N TYR A 24 4.58 11.51 -3.37
CA TYR A 24 3.21 11.77 -2.93
C TYR A 24 2.17 11.48 -4.01
N LEU A 25 1.10 10.78 -3.60
CA LEU A 25 -0.13 10.56 -4.35
C LEU A 25 -1.31 10.84 -3.42
N SER A 26 -2.30 11.63 -3.88
CA SER A 26 -3.48 11.94 -3.09
C SER A 26 -4.49 10.77 -3.09
N CYS A 27 -5.41 10.73 -2.12
CA CYS A 27 -6.46 9.72 -2.11
C CYS A 27 -7.38 9.81 -3.34
N ASP A 28 -7.67 11.03 -3.81
CA ASP A 28 -8.52 11.26 -4.98
C ASP A 28 -7.83 10.73 -6.25
N ASP A 29 -6.55 11.07 -6.45
CA ASP A 29 -5.78 10.57 -7.59
C ASP A 29 -5.58 9.05 -7.52
N CYS A 30 -5.43 8.48 -6.32
CA CYS A 30 -5.38 7.04 -6.12
C CYS A 30 -6.69 6.39 -6.57
N PHE A 31 -7.83 6.91 -6.10
CA PHE A 31 -9.15 6.38 -6.43
C PHE A 31 -9.44 6.43 -7.93
N ASP A 32 -9.10 7.53 -8.61
CA ASP A 32 -9.27 7.68 -10.06
C ASP A 32 -8.48 6.65 -10.89
N GLN A 33 -7.40 6.10 -10.33
CA GLN A 33 -6.47 5.19 -11.02
C GLN A 33 -6.53 3.75 -10.49
N LEU A 34 -7.27 3.49 -9.41
CA LEU A 34 -7.22 2.24 -8.65
C LEU A 34 -7.61 1.03 -9.49
N ASP A 35 -8.69 1.13 -10.27
CA ASP A 35 -9.14 0.05 -11.16
C ASP A 35 -8.06 -0.33 -12.17
N THR A 36 -7.48 0.68 -12.82
CA THR A 36 -6.42 0.47 -13.82
C THR A 36 -5.18 -0.15 -13.19
N TYR A 37 -4.79 0.29 -12.00
CA TYR A 37 -3.67 -0.28 -11.27
C TYR A 37 -3.89 -1.76 -10.94
N VAL A 38 -5.05 -2.14 -10.41
CA VAL A 38 -5.37 -3.53 -10.07
C VAL A 38 -5.41 -4.42 -11.32
N GLU A 39 -6.04 -3.96 -12.40
CA GLU A 39 -6.06 -4.69 -13.68
C GLU A 39 -4.63 -4.93 -14.22
N GLN A 40 -3.77 -3.91 -14.16
CA GLN A 40 -2.37 -4.02 -14.58
C GLN A 40 -1.57 -4.99 -13.71
N LEU A 41 -1.82 -4.99 -12.40
CA LEU A 41 -1.18 -5.90 -11.47
C LEU A 41 -1.61 -7.37 -11.68
N LEU A 42 -2.89 -7.60 -11.97
CA LEU A 42 -3.40 -8.94 -12.30
C LEU A 42 -2.86 -9.44 -13.64
N ALA A 43 -2.76 -8.56 -14.65
CA ALA A 43 -2.18 -8.90 -15.95
C ALA A 43 -0.67 -9.14 -15.89
N ASN A 44 0.04 -8.41 -15.02
CA ASN A 44 1.47 -8.50 -14.82
C ASN A 44 1.81 -8.36 -13.32
N PRO A 45 2.05 -9.47 -12.60
CA PRO A 45 2.43 -9.43 -11.19
C PRO A 45 3.73 -8.66 -10.90
N GLY A 46 4.54 -8.37 -11.93
CA GLY A 46 5.72 -7.51 -11.84
C GLY A 46 5.45 -6.04 -12.19
N HIS A 47 4.19 -5.63 -12.30
CA HIS A 47 3.83 -4.22 -12.52
C HIS A 47 4.29 -3.37 -11.32
N VAL A 48 4.86 -2.20 -11.62
CA VAL A 48 5.40 -1.29 -10.61
C VAL A 48 4.84 0.11 -10.85
N ASP A 49 4.13 0.60 -9.84
CA ASP A 49 3.68 1.98 -9.70
C ASP A 49 4.08 2.44 -8.30
N ILE A 50 5.22 3.15 -8.22
CA ILE A 50 5.82 3.52 -6.93
C ILE A 50 4.91 4.46 -6.11
N PRO A 51 4.35 5.56 -6.68
CA PRO A 51 3.38 6.39 -5.94
C PRO A 51 2.18 5.60 -5.41
N MET A 52 1.58 4.71 -6.22
CA MET A 52 0.44 3.90 -5.79
C MET A 52 0.83 2.94 -4.65
N GLN A 53 1.96 2.25 -4.77
CA GLN A 53 2.44 1.33 -3.73
C GLN A 53 2.73 2.05 -2.40
N VAL A 54 3.34 3.23 -2.45
CA VAL A 54 3.59 4.06 -1.27
C VAL A 54 2.27 4.50 -0.64
N HIS A 55 1.32 4.97 -1.45
CA HIS A 55 0.02 5.40 -0.96
C HIS A 55 -0.79 4.26 -0.31
N LEU A 56 -0.88 3.10 -0.96
CA LEU A 56 -1.60 1.94 -0.42
C LEU A 56 -0.96 1.42 0.88
N LYS A 57 0.34 1.60 1.07
CA LYS A 57 0.99 1.30 2.35
C LYS A 57 0.65 2.32 3.45
N ALA A 58 0.42 3.58 3.09
CA ALA A 58 0.14 4.67 4.02
C ALA A 58 -1.36 4.87 4.33
N CYS A 59 -2.25 4.47 3.43
CA CYS A 59 -3.68 4.69 3.51
C CYS A 59 -4.43 3.36 3.61
N GLY A 60 -4.82 2.99 4.83
CA GLY A 60 -5.52 1.72 5.08
C GLY A 60 -6.86 1.60 4.33
N ALA A 61 -7.60 2.69 4.16
CA ALA A 61 -8.85 2.65 3.41
C ALA A 61 -8.62 2.32 1.92
N CYS A 62 -7.65 2.97 1.27
CA CYS A 62 -7.34 2.67 -0.13
C CYS A 62 -6.75 1.26 -0.30
N ALA A 63 -6.00 0.76 0.70
CA ALA A 63 -5.50 -0.61 0.71
C ALA A 63 -6.64 -1.64 0.73
N GLU A 64 -7.62 -1.45 1.63
CA GLU A 64 -8.79 -2.31 1.73
C GLU A 64 -9.60 -2.34 0.43
N GLU A 65 -9.78 -1.19 -0.22
CA GLU A 65 -10.47 -1.12 -1.52
C GLU A 65 -9.68 -1.83 -2.64
N ALA A 66 -8.34 -1.70 -2.65
CA ALA A 66 -7.49 -2.40 -3.61
C ALA A 66 -7.58 -3.93 -3.45
N GLU A 67 -7.56 -4.42 -2.20
CA GLU A 67 -7.71 -5.85 -1.87
C GLU A 67 -9.08 -6.38 -2.29
N ALA A 68 -10.16 -5.65 -1.96
CA ALA A 68 -11.51 -6.03 -2.36
C ALA A 68 -11.67 -6.12 -3.88
N LEU A 69 -11.05 -5.19 -4.62
CA LEU A 69 -11.08 -5.21 -6.08
C LEU A 69 -10.26 -6.36 -6.68
N MET A 70 -9.09 -6.67 -6.10
CA MET A 70 -8.30 -7.84 -6.49
C MET A 70 -9.07 -9.15 -6.28
N ASP A 71 -9.74 -9.30 -5.13
CA ASP A 71 -10.56 -10.48 -4.83
C ASP A 71 -11.73 -10.61 -5.80
N LEU A 72 -12.39 -9.50 -6.15
CA LEU A 72 -13.50 -9.49 -7.11
C LEU A 72 -13.07 -9.90 -8.52
N LEU A 73 -11.90 -9.46 -8.98
CA LEU A 73 -11.43 -9.68 -10.35
C LEU A 73 -10.70 -11.02 -10.54
N SER A 74 -10.26 -11.66 -9.45
CA SER A 74 -9.58 -12.96 -9.47
C SER A 74 -10.49 -14.17 -9.23
N SER A 75 -11.79 -13.95 -9.02
CA SER A 75 -12.81 -15.00 -8.80
C SER A 75 -13.28 -15.71 -10.07
#